data_AF-A0A7W4D887-F1
#
_entry.id   AF-A0A7W4D887-F1
#
_cell.length_a   1.000
_cell.length_b   1.000
_cell.length_c   1.000
_cell.angle_alpha   90.00
_cell.angle_beta   90.00
_cell.angle_gamma   90.00
#
_symmetry.space_group_name_H-M   'P 1'
#
loop_
_entity.id
_entity.type
_entity.pdbx_description
1 polymer ?
#
loop_
_entity_poly.entity_id
_entity_poly.type
_entity_poly.pdbx_seq_one_letter_code
_entity_poly.pdbx_strand_id
1 'polypeptide(L)'
;MTVSRVPTFVDDVTVRLIAAVVVAVGLLALATQQWWLYAVLFTDFTLRAAGGPRWSPIARAVGAWLRPRLAAPKQPTPFAPKRFAAGIGAVMTATITALWVAHSLTAAPGLIVAATALAVVMIVLPGLEAALGFCLGCTIFVALMRVGLIPEDVCVDCAPSSRRA
;
A
#
# COMPACT_ATOMS: atom_id res chain seq x y z
N MET A 1 25.94 -6.16 14.03
CA MET A 1 25.42 -5.32 12.92
C MET A 1 24.18 -5.99 12.33
N THR A 2 23.01 -5.76 12.92
CA THR A 2 21.73 -6.22 12.37
C THR A 2 21.29 -5.25 11.29
N VAL A 3 21.86 -5.37 10.09
CA VAL A 3 21.26 -4.76 8.90
C VAL A 3 19.87 -5.36 8.80
N SER A 4 18.87 -4.55 9.13
CA SER A 4 17.47 -4.81 8.91
C SER A 4 17.25 -5.17 7.45
N ARG A 5 17.31 -6.47 7.14
CA ARG A 5 17.26 -6.98 5.78
C ARG A 5 15.82 -6.82 5.27
N VAL A 6 15.52 -5.65 4.74
CA VAL A 6 14.31 -5.41 3.95
C VAL A 6 14.33 -6.41 2.80
N PRO A 7 13.26 -7.18 2.56
CA PRO A 7 13.26 -8.21 1.53
C PRO A 7 13.42 -7.58 0.14
N THR A 8 14.14 -8.25 -0.75
CA THR A 8 14.24 -7.85 -2.17
C THR A 8 13.01 -8.28 -2.96
N PHE A 9 12.46 -9.44 -2.62
CA PHE A 9 11.25 -10.00 -3.22
C PHE A 9 10.20 -10.34 -2.16
N VAL A 10 8.94 -10.21 -2.54
CA VAL A 10 7.79 -10.66 -1.76
C VAL A 10 6.89 -11.53 -2.61
N ASP A 11 6.03 -12.31 -1.97
CA ASP A 11 5.06 -13.15 -2.66
C ASP A 11 3.81 -12.33 -3.04
N ASP A 12 3.51 -12.25 -4.33
CA ASP A 12 2.42 -11.44 -4.88
C ASP A 12 1.05 -11.90 -4.34
N VAL A 13 0.84 -13.21 -4.16
CA VAL A 13 -0.39 -13.74 -3.55
C VAL A 13 -0.59 -13.16 -2.14
N THR A 14 0.46 -13.12 -1.32
CA THR A 14 0.42 -12.50 0.01
C THR A 14 0.10 -11.01 -0.08
N VAL A 15 0.70 -10.30 -1.03
CA VAL A 15 0.43 -8.86 -1.24
C VAL A 15 -1.03 -8.61 -1.63
N ARG A 16 -1.60 -9.42 -2.53
CA ARG A 16 -3.01 -9.33 -2.94
C ARG A 16 -3.98 -9.57 -1.78
N LEU A 17 -3.65 -10.49 -0.88
CA LEU A 17 -4.43 -10.71 0.35
C LEU A 17 -4.34 -9.51 1.31
N ILE A 18 -3.15 -8.93 1.48
CA ILE A 18 -2.99 -7.69 2.27
C ILE A 18 -3.83 -6.57 1.65
N ALA A 19 -3.81 -6.42 0.32
CA ALA A 19 -4.62 -5.43 -0.39
C ALA A 19 -6.13 -5.66 -0.15
N ALA A 20 -6.59 -6.91 -0.16
CA ALA A 20 -7.98 -7.23 0.18
C ALA A 20 -8.36 -6.85 1.62
N VAL A 21 -7.46 -7.08 2.59
CA VAL A 21 -7.68 -6.64 3.98
C VAL A 21 -7.75 -5.12 4.07
N VAL A 22 -6.85 -4.40 3.37
CA VAL A 22 -6.88 -2.93 3.32
C VAL A 22 -8.20 -2.42 2.75
N VAL A 23 -8.69 -3.02 1.67
CA VAL A 23 -10.00 -2.70 1.08
C VAL A 23 -11.12 -2.94 2.09
N ALA A 24 -11.13 -4.08 2.77
CA ALA A 24 -12.14 -4.40 3.78
C ALA A 24 -12.15 -3.37 4.93
N VAL A 25 -10.98 -2.99 5.44
CA VAL A 25 -10.86 -1.97 6.50
C VAL A 25 -11.29 -0.59 5.99
N GLY A 26 -10.93 -0.22 4.76
CA GLY A 26 -11.33 1.05 4.15
C GLY A 26 -12.84 1.15 3.93
N LEU A 27 -13.47 0.06 3.46
CA LEU A 27 -14.94 -0.03 3.32
C LEU A 27 -15.63 0.01 4.69
N LEU A 28 -15.08 -0.69 5.69
CA LEU A 28 -15.59 -0.64 7.06
C LEU A 28 -15.53 0.78 7.62
N ALA A 29 -14.42 1.51 7.38
CA ALA A 29 -14.26 2.89 7.80
C ALA A 29 -15.32 3.81 7.17
N LEU A 30 -15.60 3.67 5.87
CA LEU A 30 -16.68 4.41 5.21
C LEU A 30 -18.06 4.02 5.74
N ALA A 31 -18.35 2.73 5.90
CA ALA A 31 -19.67 2.26 6.32
C ALA A 31 -20.00 2.67 7.75
N THR A 32 -19.02 2.62 8.65
CA THR A 32 -19.19 2.94 10.08
C THR A 32 -18.91 4.41 10.40
N GLN A 33 -18.45 5.18 9.41
CA GLN A 33 -18.03 6.58 9.56
C GLN A 33 -16.99 6.77 10.69
N GLN A 34 -16.06 5.82 10.81
CA GLN A 34 -15.03 5.82 11.85
C GLN A 34 -13.66 6.25 11.31
N TRP A 35 -13.25 7.49 11.61
CA TRP A 35 -12.00 8.08 11.11
C TRP A 35 -10.73 7.39 11.58
N TRP A 36 -10.73 6.85 12.80
CA TRP A 36 -9.55 6.23 13.41
C TRP A 36 -9.09 4.97 12.66
N LEU A 37 -9.97 4.32 11.89
CA LEU A 37 -9.59 3.19 11.03
C LEU A 37 -8.62 3.61 9.92
N TYR A 38 -8.77 4.83 9.36
CA TYR A 38 -7.78 5.36 8.43
C TYR A 38 -6.46 5.71 9.11
N ALA A 39 -6.48 6.13 10.38
CA ALA A 39 -5.27 6.32 11.17
C ALA A 39 -4.54 4.99 11.39
N VAL A 40 -5.26 3.90 11.67
CA VAL A 40 -4.70 2.55 11.75
C VAL A 40 -4.08 2.14 10.41
N LEU A 41 -4.78 2.33 9.28
CA LEU A 41 -4.22 2.06 7.96
C LEU A 41 -2.97 2.89 7.68
N PHE A 42 -2.97 4.18 8.05
CA PHE A 42 -1.79 5.04 7.95
C PHE A 42 -0.59 4.46 8.69
N THR A 43 -0.79 4.00 9.93
CA THR A 43 0.29 3.37 10.69
C THR A 43 0.82 2.13 10.00
N ASP A 44 -0.06 1.26 9.50
CA ASP A 44 0.34 0.03 8.80
C ASP A 44 1.10 0.32 7.50
N PHE A 45 0.61 1.25 6.68
CA PHE A 45 1.29 1.68 5.45
C PHE A 45 2.66 2.29 5.74
N THR A 46 2.76 3.13 6.77
CA THR A 46 4.02 3.75 7.19
C THR A 46 5.03 2.69 7.64
N LEU A 47 4.59 1.71 8.43
CA LEU A 47 5.43 0.59 8.85
C LEU A 47 5.91 -0.26 7.66
N ARG A 48 5.04 -0.52 6.68
CA ARG A 48 5.42 -1.22 5.44
C ARG A 48 6.43 -0.42 4.61
N ALA A 49 6.23 0.90 4.49
CA ALA A 49 7.10 1.78 3.73
C ALA A 49 8.49 1.91 4.40
N ALA A 50 8.55 2.05 5.72
CA ALA A 50 9.80 2.28 6.45
C ALA A 50 10.55 0.98 6.79
N GLY A 51 9.86 -0.02 7.32
CA GLY A 51 10.48 -1.21 7.92
C GLY A 51 10.34 -2.51 7.12
N GLY A 52 9.44 -2.53 6.14
CA GLY A 52 9.04 -3.70 5.36
C GLY A 52 7.97 -4.57 6.03
N PRO A 53 7.58 -5.71 5.41
CA PRO A 53 6.44 -6.52 5.81
C PRO A 53 6.52 -7.05 7.26
N ARG A 54 7.72 -7.22 7.79
CA ARG A 54 7.97 -7.74 9.15
C ARG A 54 7.45 -6.82 10.27
N TRP A 55 7.29 -5.52 10.01
CA TRP A 55 6.79 -4.54 10.99
C TRP A 55 5.29 -4.30 10.88
N SER A 56 4.68 -4.67 9.75
CA SER A 56 3.25 -4.48 9.52
C SER A 56 2.46 -5.58 10.22
N PRO A 57 1.58 -5.23 11.18
CA PRO A 57 0.72 -6.21 11.85
C PRO A 57 -0.16 -6.97 10.85
N ILE A 58 -0.69 -6.26 9.84
CA ILE A 58 -1.52 -6.86 8.79
C ILE A 58 -0.71 -7.85 7.97
N ALA A 59 0.48 -7.47 7.50
CA ALA A 59 1.31 -8.35 6.70
C ALA A 59 1.75 -9.61 7.48
N ARG A 60 2.03 -9.48 8.78
CA ARG A 60 2.31 -10.63 9.65
C ARG A 60 1.11 -11.55 9.81
N ALA A 61 -0.06 -10.99 10.10
CA ALA A 61 -1.29 -11.77 10.27
C ALA A 61 -1.67 -12.50 8.97
N VAL A 62 -1.62 -11.81 7.83
CA VAL A 62 -1.90 -12.40 6.52
C VAL A 62 -0.89 -13.49 6.19
N GLY A 63 0.41 -13.22 6.36
CA GLY A 63 1.48 -14.18 6.08
C GLY A 63 1.44 -15.42 6.98
N ALA A 64 1.06 -15.26 8.26
CA ALA A 64 1.03 -16.34 9.23
C ALA A 64 -0.26 -17.19 9.17
N TRP A 65 -1.42 -16.57 8.91
CA TRP A 65 -2.71 -17.26 9.05
C TRP A 65 -3.45 -17.46 7.73
N LEU A 66 -3.40 -16.48 6.82
CA LEU A 66 -4.16 -16.54 5.57
C LEU A 66 -3.37 -17.23 4.46
N ARG A 67 -2.10 -16.83 4.27
CA ARG A 67 -1.26 -17.35 3.18
C ARG A 67 -1.06 -18.87 3.21
N PRO A 68 -0.84 -19.54 4.35
CA PRO A 68 -0.67 -20.99 4.40
C PRO A 68 -1.94 -21.77 4.04
N ARG A 69 -3.12 -21.15 4.14
CA ARG A 69 -4.42 -21.79 3.84
C ARG A 69 -4.75 -21.78 2.34
N LEU A 70 -3.96 -21.08 1.53
CA LEU A 70 -4.18 -20.96 0.09
C LEU A 70 -3.20 -21.84 -0.67
N ALA A 71 -3.74 -22.76 -1.47
CA ALA A 71 -2.98 -23.66 -2.35
C ALA A 71 -2.44 -22.97 -3.62
N ALA A 72 -2.17 -21.66 -3.56
CA ALA A 72 -1.61 -20.92 -4.67
C ALA A 72 -0.07 -20.99 -4.67
N PRO A 73 0.57 -21.17 -5.84
CA PRO A 73 2.03 -21.16 -5.95
C PRO A 73 2.59 -19.81 -5.53
N LYS A 74 3.82 -19.80 -5.01
CA LYS A 74 4.51 -18.55 -4.68
C LYS A 74 4.84 -17.81 -5.96
N GLN A 75 4.51 -16.52 -6.02
CA GLN A 75 4.78 -15.66 -7.17
C GLN A 75 5.71 -14.52 -6.71
N PRO A 76 7.02 -14.64 -6.89
CA PRO A 76 7.96 -13.61 -6.44
C PRO A 76 7.77 -12.32 -7.25
N THR A 77 7.66 -11.19 -6.55
CA THR A 77 7.58 -9.86 -7.14
C THR A 77 8.55 -8.89 -6.43
N PRO A 78 9.21 -7.96 -7.14
CA PRO A 78 10.13 -7.02 -6.52
C PRO A 78 9.47 -6.19 -5.42
N PHE A 79 10.15 -6.06 -4.28
CA PHE A 79 9.60 -5.38 -3.12
C PHE A 79 9.67 -3.85 -3.22
N ALA A 80 10.70 -3.29 -3.87
CA ALA A 80 10.92 -1.85 -3.92
C ALA A 80 9.72 -1.06 -4.50
N PRO A 81 9.11 -1.46 -5.64
CA PRO A 81 7.88 -0.81 -6.14
C PRO A 81 6.70 -0.92 -5.17
N LYS A 82 6.54 -2.07 -4.49
CA LYS A 82 5.48 -2.28 -3.50
C LYS A 82 5.67 -1.40 -2.27
N ARG A 83 6.94 -1.20 -1.84
CA ARG A 83 7.30 -0.26 -0.76
C ARG A 83 6.94 1.17 -1.12
N PHE A 84 7.20 1.58 -2.36
CA PHE A 84 6.79 2.89 -2.87
C PHE A 84 5.26 3.05 -2.87
N ALA A 85 4.53 2.04 -3.37
CA ALA A 85 3.07 2.02 -3.33
C ALA A 85 2.52 2.13 -1.89
N ALA A 86 3.16 1.47 -0.92
CA ALA A 86 2.81 1.62 0.49
C ALA A 86 3.02 3.05 1.01
N GLY A 87 4.06 3.75 0.55
CA GLY A 87 4.28 5.18 0.85
C GLY A 87 3.14 6.07 0.35
N ILE A 88 2.67 5.84 -0.88
CA ILE A 88 1.48 6.55 -1.42
C ILE A 88 0.26 6.28 -0.53
N GLY A 89 0.04 5.02 -0.16
CA GLY A 89 -1.04 4.62 0.75
C GLY A 89 -0.96 5.34 2.10
N ALA A 90 0.23 5.52 2.67
CA ALA A 90 0.43 6.27 3.90
C ALA A 90 0.02 7.75 3.71
N VAL A 91 0.48 8.41 2.65
CA VAL A 91 0.11 9.81 2.37
C VAL A 91 -1.40 9.97 2.19
N MET A 92 -2.03 9.09 1.42
CA MET A 92 -3.49 9.14 1.22
C MET A 92 -4.24 8.96 2.54
N THR A 93 -3.92 7.94 3.33
CA THR A 93 -4.61 7.63 4.59
C THR A 93 -4.36 8.68 5.67
N ALA A 94 -3.16 9.27 5.73
CA ALA A 94 -2.88 10.45 6.55
C ALA A 94 -3.75 11.63 6.16
N THR A 95 -3.86 11.91 4.85
CA THR A 95 -4.65 13.02 4.32
C THR A 95 -6.14 12.83 4.59
N ILE A 96 -6.68 11.62 4.37
CA ILE A 96 -8.08 11.27 4.71
C ILE A 96 -8.32 11.50 6.20
N THR A 97 -7.43 11.01 7.06
CA THR A 97 -7.53 11.16 8.51
C THR A 97 -7.54 12.64 8.91
N ALA A 98 -6.61 13.43 8.38
CA ALA A 98 -6.49 14.86 8.67
C ALA A 98 -7.73 15.64 8.21
N LEU A 99 -8.25 15.37 7.00
CA LEU A 99 -9.47 16.00 6.49
C LEU A 99 -10.68 15.67 7.36
N TRP A 100 -10.80 14.43 7.83
CA TRP A 100 -11.92 14.01 8.66
C TRP A 100 -11.85 14.63 10.07
N VAL A 101 -10.67 14.70 10.67
CA VAL A 101 -10.45 15.40 11.95
C VAL A 101 -10.70 16.90 11.79
N ALA A 102 -10.24 17.51 10.70
CA ALA A 102 -10.52 18.92 10.44
C ALA A 102 -12.02 19.18 10.25
N HIS A 103 -12.75 18.26 9.59
CA HIS A 103 -14.21 18.31 9.51
C HIS A 103 -14.87 18.22 10.88
N SER A 104 -14.44 17.32 11.76
CA SER A 104 -15.04 17.20 13.10
C SER A 104 -14.82 18.43 13.99
N LEU A 105 -13.75 19.19 13.74
CA LEU A 105 -13.46 20.43 14.47
C LEU A 105 -14.18 21.67 13.89
N THR A 106 -14.37 21.72 12.56
CA THR A 106 -14.88 22.92 11.86
C THR A 106 -16.31 22.80 11.35
N ALA A 107 -16.86 21.57 11.32
CA ALA A 107 -18.12 21.22 10.68
C ALA A 107 -18.21 21.61 9.19
N ALA A 108 -17.09 21.90 8.51
CA ALA A 108 -17.09 22.33 7.12
C ALA A 108 -17.44 21.14 6.20
N PRO A 109 -18.56 21.18 5.44
CA PRO A 109 -19.03 20.04 4.67
C PRO A 109 -18.10 19.69 3.48
N GLY A 110 -17.34 20.66 2.95
CA GLY A 110 -16.38 20.41 1.88
C GLY A 110 -15.27 19.43 2.27
N LEU A 111 -14.88 19.41 3.56
CA LEU A 111 -13.80 18.55 4.05
C LEU A 111 -14.20 17.07 4.07
N ILE A 112 -15.44 16.76 4.50
CA ILE A 112 -15.92 15.38 4.52
C ILE A 112 -16.14 14.84 3.11
N VAL A 113 -16.59 15.69 2.17
CA VAL A 113 -16.71 15.32 0.75
C VAL A 113 -15.33 14.99 0.18
N ALA A 114 -14.33 15.84 0.42
CA ALA A 114 -12.96 15.60 -0.01
C ALA A 114 -12.36 14.33 0.61
N ALA A 115 -12.55 14.12 1.92
CA ALA A 115 -12.09 12.92 2.63
C ALA A 115 -12.72 11.64 2.04
N THR A 116 -14.04 11.67 1.80
CA THR A 116 -14.79 10.55 1.25
C THR A 116 -14.36 10.24 -0.18
N ALA A 117 -14.21 11.26 -1.03
CA ALA A 117 -13.72 11.08 -2.40
C ALA A 117 -12.32 10.45 -2.43
N LEU A 118 -11.41 10.96 -1.59
CA LEU A 118 -10.05 10.41 -1.48
C LEU A 118 -10.06 8.98 -0.94
N ALA A 119 -10.92 8.66 0.02
CA ALA A 119 -11.10 7.31 0.54
C ALA A 119 -11.60 6.33 -0.52
N VAL A 120 -12.56 6.73 -1.36
CA VAL A 120 -13.04 5.89 -2.48
C VAL A 120 -11.90 5.59 -3.44
N VAL A 121 -11.13 6.60 -3.86
CA VAL A 121 -9.94 6.38 -4.71
C VAL A 121 -8.95 5.45 -4.02
N MET A 122 -8.67 5.68 -2.73
CA MET A 122 -7.76 4.87 -1.94
C MET A 122 -8.21 3.41 -1.81
N ILE A 123 -9.51 3.12 -1.83
CA ILE A 123 -10.05 1.75 -1.80
C ILE A 123 -9.96 1.10 -3.18
N VAL A 124 -10.25 1.83 -4.25
CA VAL A 124 -10.24 1.32 -5.62
C VAL A 124 -8.84 0.83 -6.03
N LEU A 125 -7.79 1.58 -5.70
CA LEU A 125 -6.41 1.24 -6.08
C LEU A 125 -5.92 -0.13 -5.55
N PRO A 126 -5.94 -0.43 -4.24
CA PRO A 126 -5.65 -1.77 -3.72
C PRO A 126 -6.74 -2.79 -4.11
N GLY A 127 -7.97 -2.36 -4.40
CA GLY A 127 -9.00 -3.23 -4.97
C GLY A 127 -8.60 -3.83 -6.33
N LEU A 128 -8.03 -3.01 -7.21
CA LEU A 128 -7.46 -3.47 -8.49
C LEU A 128 -6.31 -4.45 -8.28
N GLU A 129 -5.46 -4.20 -7.27
CA GLU A 129 -4.36 -5.11 -6.94
C GLU A 129 -4.87 -6.44 -6.39
N ALA A 130 -5.83 -6.41 -5.47
CA ALA A 130 -6.43 -7.61 -4.90
C ALA A 130 -7.13 -8.47 -5.98
N ALA A 131 -7.96 -7.85 -6.81
CA ALA A 131 -8.78 -8.55 -7.80
C ALA A 131 -8.00 -8.96 -9.05
N LEU A 132 -7.23 -8.03 -9.64
CA LEU A 132 -6.60 -8.19 -10.95
C LEU A 132 -5.07 -8.33 -10.89
N GLY A 133 -4.45 -8.15 -9.73
CA GLY A 133 -2.98 -8.09 -9.61
C GLY A 133 -2.37 -6.80 -10.16
N PHE A 134 -3.20 -5.78 -10.45
CA PHE A 134 -2.75 -4.51 -11.01
C PHE A 134 -2.48 -3.48 -9.91
N CYS A 135 -1.20 -3.11 -9.72
CA CYS A 135 -0.78 -2.11 -8.74
C CYS A 135 -0.36 -0.80 -9.44
N LEU A 136 -1.23 0.22 -9.38
CA LEU A 136 -0.95 1.53 -9.99
C LEU A 136 0.35 2.17 -9.46
N GLY A 137 0.62 2.04 -8.16
CA GLY A 137 1.85 2.56 -7.56
C GLY A 137 3.13 1.90 -8.14
N CYS A 138 3.07 0.61 -8.48
CA CYS A 138 4.18 -0.06 -9.15
C CYS A 138 4.37 0.46 -10.57
N THR A 139 3.29 0.69 -11.31
CA THR A 139 3.35 1.26 -12.67
C THR A 139 3.97 2.66 -12.65
N ILE A 140 3.57 3.50 -11.67
CA ILE A 140 4.15 4.83 -11.47
C ILE A 140 5.64 4.71 -11.14
N PHE A 141 6.04 3.80 -10.26
CA PHE A 141 7.45 3.58 -9.92
C PHE A 141 8.30 3.23 -11.16
N VAL A 142 7.81 2.32 -12.02
CA VAL A 142 8.48 1.96 -13.27
C VAL A 142 8.54 3.14 -14.24
N ALA A 143 7.47 3.93 -14.34
CA ALA A 143 7.47 5.15 -15.15
C ALA A 143 8.51 6.16 -14.64
N LEU A 144 8.61 6.35 -13.32
CA LEU A 144 9.59 7.24 -12.69
C LEU A 144 11.04 6.78 -12.94
N MET A 145 11.31 5.47 -12.96
CA MET A 145 12.61 4.94 -13.38
C MET A 145 12.89 5.24 -14.86
N ARG A 146 11.91 5.07 -15.76
CA ARG A 146 12.08 5.34 -17.19
C ARG A 146 12.43 6.79 -17.51
N VAL A 147 11.89 7.74 -16.74
CA VAL A 147 12.23 9.17 -16.89
C VAL A 147 13.46 9.59 -16.10
N GLY A 148 14.10 8.67 -15.36
CA GLY A 148 15.35 8.92 -14.62
C GLY A 148 15.18 9.59 -13.26
N LEU A 149 13.96 9.69 -12.73
CA LEU A 149 13.70 10.25 -11.39
C LEU A 149 14.02 9.25 -10.27
N ILE A 150 13.92 7.95 -10.56
CA ILE A 150 14.31 6.88 -9.65
C ILE A 150 15.52 6.16 -10.25
N PRO A 151 16.66 6.12 -9.54
CA PRO A 151 17.84 5.37 -9.98
C PRO A 151 17.59 3.87 -10.14
N GLU A 152 18.25 3.23 -11.09
CA GLU A 152 18.04 1.81 -11.43
C GLU A 152 18.61 0.84 -10.36
N ASP A 153 19.60 1.29 -9.58
CA ASP A 153 20.17 0.53 -8.46
C ASP A 153 19.15 0.33 -7.32
N VAL A 154 18.08 1.14 -7.27
CA VAL A 154 16.97 0.95 -6.33
C VAL A 154 16.20 -0.33 -6.63
N CYS A 155 16.06 -0.71 -7.91
CA CYS A 155 15.48 -2.00 -8.32
C CYS A 155 16.00 -2.44 -9.68
N VAL A 156 17.10 -3.21 -9.69
CA VAL A 156 17.73 -3.74 -10.90
C VAL A 156 16.75 -4.62 -11.70
N ASP A 157 15.92 -5.41 -11.01
CA ASP A 157 14.94 -6.29 -11.66
C ASP A 157 13.81 -5.51 -12.36
N CYS A 158 13.57 -4.27 -11.92
CA CYS A 158 12.52 -3.40 -12.43
C CYS A 158 12.99 -2.46 -13.56
N ALA A 159 14.31 -2.33 -13.77
CA ALA A 159 14.89 -1.40 -14.72
C ALA A 159 14.49 -1.74 -16.18
N PRO A 160 14.30 -0.76 -17.08
CA PRO A 160 14.04 -1.03 -18.50
C PRO A 160 15.15 -1.89 -19.12
N SER A 161 14.82 -2.86 -19.96
CA SER A 161 15.81 -3.74 -20.60
C SER A 161 16.85 -3.00 -21.43
N SER A 162 16.49 -1.86 -22.03
CA SER A 162 17.39 -1.04 -22.84
C SER A 162 18.51 -0.33 -22.07
N ARG A 163 18.51 -0.40 -20.73
CA ARG A 163 19.53 0.23 -19.87
C ARG A 163 20.28 -0.75 -18.98
N ARG A 164 19.95 -2.05 -19.04
CA ARG A 164 20.71 -3.14 -18.41
C ARG A 164 21.90 -3.52 -19.31
N ALA A 165 22.91 -2.64 -19.41
CA ALA A 165 24.14 -2.86 -20.18
C ALA A 165 25.35 -2.67 -19.29
#